data_AF-A0A445AGC5-F1
#
_entry.id   AF-A0A445AGC5-F1
#
_cell.length_a   1.000
_cell.length_b   1.000
_cell.length_c   1.000
_cell.angle_alpha   90.00
_cell.angle_beta   90.00
_cell.angle_gamma   90.00
#
_symmetry.space_group_name_H-M   'P 1'
#
loop_
_entity.id
_entity.type
_entity.pdbx_description
1 polymer ?
#
loop_
_entity_poly.entity_id
_entity_poly.type
_entity_poly.pdbx_seq_one_letter_code
_entity_poly.pdbx_strand_id
1 'polypeptide(L)' 'MRMMHNFFRIGGVAADLPHGWIDKCLDFCDYFFTGVVEYQKLITRNPIFLEWVEGIGIVSGKEVLSFLFCDFIL' A
#
# COMPACT_ATOMS: atom_id res chain seq x y z
N MET A 1 -19.39 -5.46 -12.35
CA MET A 1 -18.57 -4.40 -11.72
C MET A 1 -17.36 -5.04 -11.06
N ARG A 2 -16.14 -4.51 -11.28
CA ARG A 2 -14.87 -5.09 -10.79
C ARG A 2 -14.08 -4.14 -9.87
N MET A 3 -14.50 -2.88 -9.75
CA MET A 3 -13.75 -1.83 -9.05
C MET A 3 -14.67 -1.04 -8.11
N MET A 4 -15.82 -0.58 -8.59
CA MET A 4 -16.81 0.12 -7.77
C MET A 4 -17.89 -0.85 -7.28
N HIS A 5 -17.68 -1.45 -6.10
CA HIS A 5 -18.61 -2.44 -5.53
C HIS A 5 -19.65 -1.84 -4.57
N ASN A 6 -19.50 -0.57 -4.16
CA ASN A 6 -20.34 0.09 -3.14
C ASN A 6 -20.63 -0.85 -1.93
N PHE A 7 -19.57 -1.55 -1.50
CA PHE A 7 -19.63 -2.61 -0.50
C PHE A 7 -19.78 -2.03 0.91
N PHE A 8 -19.05 -0.96 1.20
CA PHE A 8 -19.19 -0.19 2.42
C PHE A 8 -20.40 0.74 2.30
N ARG A 9 -21.30 0.68 3.28
CA ARG A 9 -22.48 1.54 3.36
C ARG A 9 -22.57 2.13 4.76
N ILE A 10 -23.22 3.28 4.90
CA ILE A 10 -23.47 3.86 6.22
C ILE A 10 -24.33 2.85 7.00
N GLY A 11 -23.80 2.36 8.13
CA GLY A 11 -24.44 1.32 8.93
C GLY A 11 -23.91 -0.11 8.72
N GLY A 12 -22.93 -0.33 7.84
CA GLY A 12 -22.23 -1.63 7.76
C GLY A 12 -21.80 -2.02 6.34
N VAL A 13 -22.02 -3.29 6.01
CA VAL A 13 -21.62 -3.90 4.73
C VAL A 13 -22.85 -4.24 3.88
N ALA A 14 -22.68 -4.23 2.56
CA ALA A 14 -23.76 -4.48 1.60
C ALA A 14 -24.19 -5.96 1.55
N ALA A 15 -23.28 -6.89 1.81
CA ALA A 15 -23.50 -8.34 1.79
C ALA A 15 -22.43 -9.07 2.61
N ASP A 16 -22.75 -10.29 3.06
CA ASP A 16 -21.79 -11.18 3.71
C ASP A 16 -20.77 -11.76 2.73
N LEU A 17 -19.68 -12.30 3.27
CA LEU A 17 -18.61 -12.92 2.50
C LEU A 17 -19.05 -14.29 1.96
N PRO A 18 -18.69 -14.64 0.71
CA PRO A 18 -19.01 -15.95 0.16
C PRO A 18 -18.26 -17.06 0.90
N HIS A 19 -18.83 -18.27 0.87
CA HIS A 19 -18.24 -19.43 1.55
C HIS A 19 -16.80 -19.72 1.05
N GLY A 20 -15.88 -19.95 1.98
CA GLY A 20 -14.46 -20.21 1.67
C GLY A 20 -13.66 -18.98 1.19
N TRP A 21 -14.20 -17.76 1.34
CA TRP A 21 -13.47 -16.54 0.99
C TRP A 21 -12.29 -16.28 1.93
N ILE A 22 -12.47 -16.56 3.23
CA ILE A 22 -11.46 -16.32 4.26
C ILE A 22 -10.20 -17.14 3.98
N ASP A 23 -10.36 -18.43 3.69
CA ASP A 23 -9.24 -19.34 3.40
C ASP A 23 -8.45 -18.85 2.18
N LYS A 24 -9.14 -18.47 1.10
CA LYS A 24 -8.52 -17.90 -0.10
C LYS A 24 -7.81 -16.57 0.16
N CYS A 25 -8.32 -15.76 1.07
CA CYS A 25 -7.67 -14.52 1.46
C CYS A 25 -6.39 -14.76 2.24
N LEU A 26 -6.36 -15.77 3.11
CA LEU A 26 -5.15 -16.18 3.81
C LEU A 26 -4.10 -16.72 2.84
N ASP A 27 -4.50 -17.60 1.91
CA ASP A 27 -3.62 -18.11 0.85
C ASP A 27 -3.02 -16.95 0.01
N PHE A 28 -3.83 -15.94 -0.28
CA PHE A 28 -3.37 -14.75 -1.01
C PHE A 28 -2.39 -13.91 -0.19
N CYS A 29 -2.64 -13.72 1.11
CA CYS A 29 -1.72 -13.00 1.99
C CYS A 29 -0.33 -13.66 1.98
N ASP A 30 -0.27 -14.99 2.14
CA ASP A 30 0.99 -15.74 2.16
C ASP A 30 1.77 -15.61 0.83
N TYR A 31 1.05 -15.68 -0.29
CA TYR A 31 1.62 -15.44 -1.61
C TYR A 31 2.14 -14.00 -1.76
N PHE A 32 1.33 -13.01 -1.38
CA PHE A 32 1.64 -11.60 -1.58
C PHE A 32 2.85 -11.16 -0.76
N PHE A 33 2.95 -11.59 0.50
CA PHE A 33 4.10 -11.27 1.35
C PHE A 33 5.42 -11.80 0.75
N THR A 34 5.38 -12.98 0.15
CA THR A 34 6.56 -13.54 -0.54
C THR A 34 6.98 -12.65 -1.71
N GLY A 35 6.02 -12.23 -2.54
CA GLY A 35 6.28 -11.32 -3.66
C GLY A 35 6.85 -9.97 -3.23
N VAL A 36 6.31 -9.37 -2.15
CA VAL A 36 6.81 -8.08 -1.61
C VAL A 36 8.29 -8.19 -1.21
N VAL A 37 8.69 -9.28 -0.54
CA VAL A 37 10.09 -9.51 -0.14
C VAL A 37 11.01 -9.64 -1.36
N GLU A 38 10.56 -10.28 -2.44
CA GLU A 38 11.32 -10.38 -3.68
C GLU A 38 11.51 -9.01 -4.34
N TYR A 39 10.45 -8.20 -4.45
CA TYR A 39 10.56 -6.84 -4.98
C TYR A 39 11.47 -5.96 -4.12
N GLN A 40 11.38 -6.08 -2.80
CA GLN A 40 12.23 -5.33 -1.88
C GLN A 40 13.71 -5.69 -2.09
N LYS A 41 14.05 -6.98 -2.27
CA LYS A 41 15.44 -7.39 -2.55
C LYS A 41 15.98 -6.78 -3.85
N LEU A 42 15.14 -6.67 -4.88
CA LEU A 42 15.54 -6.10 -6.17
C LEU A 42 15.73 -4.58 -6.12
N ILE A 43 14.91 -3.87 -5.34
CA ILE A 43 14.88 -2.40 -5.35
C ILE A 43 15.80 -1.81 -4.27
N THR A 44 15.75 -2.33 -3.05
CA THR A 44 16.39 -1.68 -1.87
C THR A 44 17.92 -1.62 -1.96
N ARG A 45 18.57 -2.57 -2.64
CA ARG A 45 20.05 -2.63 -2.75
C ARG A 45 20.57 -2.32 -4.15
N ASN A 46 19.71 -1.86 -5.07
CA ASN A 46 20.15 -1.52 -6.41
C ASN A 46 20.80 -0.12 -6.41
N PRO A 47 22.11 0.00 -6.68
CA PRO A 47 22.80 1.28 -6.65
C PRO A 47 22.24 2.29 -7.67
N ILE A 48 21.76 1.82 -8.84
CA ILE A 48 21.16 2.68 -9.86
C ILE A 48 19.87 3.32 -9.34
N PHE A 49 19.07 2.54 -8.60
CA PHE A 49 17.81 3.05 -8.05
C PHE A 49 18.05 4.02 -6.90
N LEU A 50 19.06 3.76 -6.06
CA LEU A 50 19.45 4.68 -4.99
C LEU A 50 19.96 6.00 -5.57
N GLU A 51 20.81 5.98 -6.59
CA GLU A 51 21.31 7.19 -7.25
C GLU A 51 20.18 8.06 -7.85
N TRP A 52 19.09 7.43 -8.30
CA TRP A 52 17.93 8.15 -8.83
C TRP A 52 17.01 8.74 -7.78
N VAL A 53 16.97 8.20 -6.56
CA VAL A 53 16.01 8.59 -5.53
C VAL A 53 16.68 9.43 -4.43
N GLU A 54 17.98 9.25 -4.23
CA GLU A 54 18.73 9.97 -3.19
C GLU A 54 18.76 11.48 -3.49
N GLY A 55 18.29 12.27 -2.52
CA GLY A 55 18.27 13.73 -2.62
C GLY A 55 17.05 14.34 -3.32
N ILE A 56 16.11 13.54 -3.82
CA ILE A 56 14.87 14.04 -4.42
C ILE A 56 13.79 14.22 -3.36
N GLY A 57 13.07 15.36 -3.41
CA GLY A 57 11.89 15.59 -2.58
C GLY A 57 12.18 15.81 -1.09
N ILE A 58 13.36 16.35 -0.75
CA ILE A 58 13.68 16.74 0.62
C ILE A 58 12.75 17.88 1.04
N VAL A 59 11.88 17.62 2.03
CA VAL A 59 10.98 18.62 2.61
C VAL A 59 11.30 18.74 4.11
N SER A 60 11.40 19.97 4.61
CA SER A 60 11.57 20.17 6.05
C SER A 60 10.25 19.95 6.80
N GLY A 61 10.29 19.45 8.04
CA GLY A 61 9.07 19.19 8.81
C GLY A 61 8.18 20.43 9.02
N LYS A 62 8.75 21.64 8.95
CA LYS A 62 7.96 22.89 8.99
C LYS A 62 7.19 23.12 7.69
N GLU A 63 7.78 22.82 6.54
CA GLU A 63 7.12 22.91 5.24
C GLU A 63 6.02 21.85 5.12
N VAL A 64 6.27 20.63 5.62
CA VAL A 64 5.25 19.57 5.65
C VAL A 64 3.97 20.03 6.36
N LEU A 65 4.11 20.58 7.56
CA LEU A 65 2.98 21.07 8.35
C LEU A 65 2.34 22.32 7.72
N SER A 66 3.16 23.20 7.14
CA SER A 66 2.68 24.43 6.49
C SER A 66 1.85 24.16 5.23
N PHE A 67 2.17 23.10 4.47
CA PHE A 67 1.42 22.70 3.28
C PHE A 67 0.27 21.74 3.58
N LEU A 68 0.05 21.37 4.85
CA LEU A 68 -0.90 20.32 5.26
C LEU A 68 -0.69 19.01 4.48
N PHE A 69 0.57 18.58 4.31
CA PHE A 69 0.80 17.21 3.88
C PHE A 69 0.29 16.24 4.95
N CYS A 70 -0.28 15.12 4.52
CA CYS A 70 -0.85 14.09 5.39
C CYS A 70 -0.23 12.73 5.06
N ASP A 71 -0.25 11.83 6.04
CA ASP A 71 0.23 10.45 5.93
C ASP A 71 1.71 10.34 5.54
N PHE A 72 2.02 9.68 4.42
CA PHE A 72 3.38 9.24 4.04
C PHE A 72 4.45 10.35 3.96
N ILE A 73 4.04 11.61 3.82
CA ILE A 73 4.94 12.77 3.69
C ILE A 73 5.18 13.47 5.05
N LEU A 74 4.37 13.16 6.07
CA LEU A 74 4.44 13.76 7.40
C LEU A 74 5.38 13.00 8.35
#